data_AF-A0A0U5B1G3-F1
#
_entry.id   AF-A0A0U5B1G3-F1
#
_cell.length_a   1.000
_cell.length_b   1.000
_cell.length_c   1.000
_cell.angle_alpha   90.00
_cell.angle_beta   90.00
_cell.angle_gamma   90.00
#
_symmetry.space_group_name_H-M   'P 1'
#
loop_
_entity.id
_entity.type
_entity.pdbx_description
1 polymer ?
#
loop_
_entity_poly.entity_id
_entity_poly.type
_entity_poly.pdbx_seq_one_letter_code
_entity_poly.pdbx_strand_id
1 'polypeptide(L)'
;MSNEENQNEVLQQTSTDVGAALNAILESIAFEELQLASMITAEANKVLATDANILHLLTINANVEQLLRTIVKKNIVLETKLQDNLDAATALNHSFGVNLAALLPGLVSVLNSIAAEETALGKLIGAEANKINKAITVPGVSTNNLVDINNSVNRTLRTIIKKEIVLETKMQDVLDFIVGHLNT
;
A
#
# COMPACT_ATOMS: atom_id res chain seq x y z
N MET A 1 9.10 35.97 34.42
CA MET A 1 8.78 35.57 33.05
C MET A 1 7.58 36.40 32.62
N SER A 2 7.72 37.15 31.54
CA SER A 2 6.64 38.01 31.03
C SER A 2 5.52 37.14 30.43
N ASN A 3 4.29 37.67 30.31
CA ASN A 3 3.19 36.94 29.67
C ASN A 3 3.49 36.52 28.21
N GLU A 4 4.37 37.25 27.52
CA GLU A 4 4.77 36.97 26.13
C GLU A 4 5.75 35.78 26.02
N GLU A 5 6.70 35.64 26.95
CA GLU A 5 7.61 34.48 26.99
C GLU A 5 6.82 33.17 27.17
N ASN A 6 5.83 33.19 28.05
CA ASN A 6 4.98 32.02 28.35
C ASN A 6 4.08 31.65 27.15
N GLN A 7 3.63 32.63 26.36
CA GLN A 7 2.85 32.37 25.14
C GLN A 7 3.70 31.77 24.02
N ASN A 8 4.94 32.22 23.85
CA ASN A 8 5.85 31.67 22.84
C ASN A 8 6.25 30.21 23.14
N GLU A 9 6.51 29.87 24.40
CA GLU A 9 6.80 28.49 24.82
C GLU A 9 5.62 27.54 24.53
N VAL A 10 4.39 27.97 24.82
CA VAL A 10 3.17 27.17 24.54
C VAL A 10 2.97 26.95 23.04
N LEU A 11 3.20 27.97 22.21
CA LEU A 11 3.10 27.85 20.75
C LEU A 11 4.14 26.89 20.18
N GLN A 12 5.38 26.96 20.67
CA GLN A 12 6.46 26.09 20.22
C GLN A 12 6.24 24.62 20.62
N GLN A 13 5.75 24.39 21.85
CA GLN A 13 5.37 23.04 22.29
C GLN A 13 4.22 22.49 21.45
N THR A 14 3.19 23.29 21.20
CA THR A 14 2.04 22.89 20.38
C THR A 14 2.46 22.51 18.95
N SER A 15 3.35 23.29 18.33
CA SER A 15 3.90 22.99 17.01
C SER A 15 4.64 21.64 16.97
N THR A 16 5.41 21.35 18.02
CA THR A 16 6.13 20.08 18.18
C THR A 16 5.17 18.90 18.34
N ASP A 17 4.16 19.04 19.20
CA ASP A 17 3.17 18.00 19.47
C ASP A 17 2.34 17.67 18.21
N VAL A 18 1.95 18.70 17.45
CA VAL A 18 1.26 18.54 16.16
C VAL A 18 2.13 17.81 15.14
N GLY A 19 3.40 18.21 15.00
CA GLY A 19 4.35 17.52 14.11
C GLY A 19 4.51 16.04 14.47
N ALA A 20 4.62 15.72 15.76
CA ALA A 20 4.68 14.34 16.25
C ALA A 20 3.42 13.55 15.92
N ALA A 21 2.24 14.16 16.06
CA ALA A 21 0.95 13.52 15.72
C ALA A 21 0.83 13.23 14.22
N LEU A 22 1.21 14.18 13.37
CA LEU A 22 1.22 14.00 11.91
C LEU A 22 2.20 12.90 11.48
N ASN A 23 3.38 12.83 12.12
CA ASN A 23 4.35 11.76 11.86
C ASN A 23 3.80 10.39 12.30
N ALA A 24 3.15 10.32 13.47
CA ALA A 24 2.52 9.09 13.94
C ALA A 24 1.42 8.58 12.99
N ILE A 25 0.68 9.49 12.34
CA ILE A 25 -0.29 9.13 11.30
C ILE A 25 0.41 8.48 10.11
N LEU A 26 1.51 9.07 9.59
CA LEU A 26 2.30 8.48 8.50
C LEU A 26 2.82 7.08 8.87
N GLU A 27 3.35 6.92 10.08
CA GLU A 27 3.81 5.62 10.57
C GLU A 27 2.68 4.60 10.66
N SER A 28 1.49 5.02 11.09
CA SER A 28 0.32 4.13 11.15
C SER A 28 -0.14 3.69 9.75
N ILE A 29 -0.10 4.60 8.77
CA ILE A 29 -0.42 4.29 7.37
C ILE A 29 0.58 3.26 6.84
N ALA A 30 1.88 3.53 7.01
CA ALA A 30 2.94 2.62 6.59
C ALA A 30 2.79 1.23 7.24
N PHE A 31 2.46 1.18 8.52
CA PHE A 31 2.22 -0.08 9.23
C PHE A 31 1.03 -0.85 8.64
N GLU A 32 -0.11 -0.20 8.41
CA GLU A 32 -1.26 -0.84 7.77
C GLU A 32 -0.88 -1.41 6.39
N GLU A 33 -0.12 -0.66 5.59
CA GLU A 33 0.36 -1.08 4.26
C GLU A 33 1.30 -2.29 4.32
N LEU A 34 2.21 -2.35 5.28
CA LEU A 34 3.05 -3.54 5.51
C LEU A 34 2.21 -4.79 5.82
N GLN A 35 1.10 -4.62 6.53
CA GLN A 35 0.18 -5.72 6.79
C GLN A 35 -0.59 -6.12 5.53
N LEU A 36 -0.96 -5.18 4.67
CA LEU A 36 -1.53 -5.47 3.35
C LEU A 36 -0.53 -6.23 2.45
N ALA A 37 0.74 -5.84 2.43
CA ALA A 37 1.80 -6.57 1.72
C ALA A 37 1.91 -8.03 2.19
N SER A 38 1.85 -8.22 3.52
CA SER A 38 1.88 -9.56 4.12
C SER A 38 0.66 -10.40 3.72
N MET A 39 -0.53 -9.80 3.67
CA MET A 39 -1.73 -10.47 3.17
C MET A 39 -1.63 -10.85 1.70
N ILE A 40 -1.14 -9.96 0.83
CA ILE A 40 -0.90 -10.25 -0.60
C ILE A 40 0.07 -11.43 -0.74
N THR A 41 1.16 -11.43 0.04
CA THR A 41 2.12 -12.54 0.07
C THR A 41 1.47 -13.85 0.51
N ALA A 42 0.61 -13.82 1.52
CA ALA A 42 -0.12 -14.99 1.99
C ALA A 42 -1.07 -15.55 0.91
N GLU A 43 -1.76 -14.68 0.17
CA GLU A 43 -2.59 -15.09 -0.96
C GLU A 43 -1.77 -15.72 -2.10
N ALA A 44 -0.61 -15.16 -2.42
CA ALA A 44 0.32 -15.76 -3.39
C ALA A 44 0.70 -17.19 -2.96
N ASN A 45 1.02 -17.38 -1.69
CA ASN A 45 1.37 -18.69 -1.14
C ASN A 45 0.21 -19.70 -1.22
N LYS A 46 -1.05 -19.28 -1.08
CA LYS A 46 -2.21 -20.19 -1.26
C LYS A 46 -2.27 -20.74 -2.67
N VAL A 47 -2.07 -19.89 -3.68
CA VAL A 47 -2.02 -20.31 -5.10
C VAL A 47 -0.87 -21.29 -5.33
N LEU A 48 0.30 -21.04 -4.74
CA LEU A 48 1.46 -21.92 -4.82
C LEU A 48 1.26 -23.25 -4.08
N ALA A 49 0.51 -23.29 -2.99
CA ALA A 49 0.22 -24.51 -2.24
C ALA A 49 -0.89 -25.37 -2.87
N THR A 50 -1.67 -24.81 -3.80
CA THR A 50 -2.79 -25.52 -4.44
C THR A 50 -2.28 -26.69 -5.30
N ASP A 51 -2.97 -27.82 -5.24
CA ASP A 51 -2.66 -28.99 -6.07
C ASP A 51 -2.98 -28.78 -7.55
N ALA A 52 -2.55 -29.71 -8.40
CA ALA A 52 -2.85 -29.69 -9.83
C ALA A 52 -4.29 -30.19 -10.09
N ASN A 53 -5.27 -29.41 -9.62
CA ASN A 53 -6.69 -29.64 -9.84
C ASN A 53 -7.34 -28.35 -10.35
N ILE A 54 -7.97 -28.40 -11.53
CA ILE A 54 -8.55 -27.21 -12.18
C ILE A 54 -9.58 -26.51 -11.29
N LEU A 55 -10.46 -27.26 -10.64
CA LEU A 55 -11.51 -26.68 -9.80
C LEU A 55 -10.90 -25.98 -8.58
N HIS A 56 -9.89 -26.58 -7.95
CA HIS A 56 -9.20 -25.97 -6.81
C HIS A 56 -8.44 -24.70 -7.23
N LEU A 57 -7.69 -24.75 -8.34
CA LEU A 57 -6.96 -23.59 -8.87
C LEU A 57 -7.89 -22.41 -9.19
N LEU A 58 -9.07 -22.68 -9.76
CA LEU A 58 -10.07 -21.64 -10.04
C LEU A 58 -10.71 -21.10 -8.76
N THR A 59 -11.08 -21.98 -7.83
CA THR A 59 -11.77 -21.60 -6.59
C THR A 59 -10.86 -20.76 -5.69
N ILE A 60 -9.61 -21.18 -5.51
CA ILE A 60 -8.63 -20.42 -4.73
C ILE A 60 -8.36 -19.08 -5.39
N ASN A 61 -8.21 -19.02 -6.72
CA ASN A 61 -7.98 -17.75 -7.37
C ASN A 61 -9.16 -16.77 -7.25
N ALA A 62 -10.39 -17.26 -7.27
CA ALA A 62 -11.56 -16.39 -7.06
C ALA A 62 -11.52 -15.72 -5.67
N ASN A 63 -11.09 -16.47 -4.65
CA ASN A 63 -10.91 -15.93 -3.30
C ASN A 63 -9.76 -14.90 -3.23
N VAL A 64 -8.63 -15.21 -3.86
CA VAL A 64 -7.48 -14.29 -3.98
C VAL A 64 -7.89 -13.00 -4.67
N GLU A 65 -8.60 -13.09 -5.79
CA GLU A 65 -9.13 -11.96 -6.56
C GLU A 65 -10.07 -11.08 -5.71
N GLN A 66 -10.94 -11.71 -4.90
CA GLN A 66 -11.84 -11.00 -4.00
C GLN A 66 -11.08 -10.27 -2.88
N LEU A 67 -10.12 -10.93 -2.24
CA LEU A 67 -9.35 -10.30 -1.18
C LEU A 67 -8.49 -9.16 -1.74
N LEU A 68 -7.86 -9.34 -2.90
CA LEU A 68 -7.05 -8.30 -3.53
C LEU A 68 -7.89 -7.06 -3.85
N ARG A 69 -9.16 -7.23 -4.30
CA ARG A 69 -10.09 -6.09 -4.45
C ARG A 69 -10.34 -5.36 -3.14
N THR A 70 -10.49 -6.08 -2.04
CA THR A 70 -10.68 -5.47 -0.71
C THR A 70 -9.42 -4.73 -0.28
N ILE A 71 -8.24 -5.31 -0.51
CA ILE A 71 -6.95 -4.67 -0.24
C ILE A 71 -6.78 -3.39 -1.07
N VAL A 72 -7.16 -3.38 -2.35
CA VAL A 72 -7.16 -2.17 -3.19
C VAL A 72 -8.06 -1.09 -2.60
N LYS A 73 -9.30 -1.42 -2.22
CA LYS A 73 -10.22 -0.46 -1.59
C LYS A 73 -9.65 0.13 -0.30
N LYS A 74 -9.04 -0.72 0.54
CA LYS A 74 -8.40 -0.26 1.77
C LYS A 74 -7.22 0.67 1.46
N ASN A 75 -6.45 0.38 0.42
CA ASN A 75 -5.32 1.22 0.03
C ASN A 75 -5.75 2.60 -0.48
N ILE A 76 -6.86 2.69 -1.22
CA ILE A 76 -7.42 3.98 -1.65
C ILE A 76 -7.80 4.84 -0.44
N VAL A 77 -8.34 4.22 0.62
CA VAL A 77 -8.62 4.94 1.87
C VAL A 77 -7.34 5.41 2.56
N LEU A 78 -6.28 4.60 2.53
CA LEU A 78 -4.97 4.99 3.09
C LEU A 78 -4.30 6.10 2.30
N GLU A 79 -4.39 6.07 0.97
CA GLU A 79 -3.97 7.15 0.07
C GLU A 79 -4.71 8.46 0.38
N THR A 80 -6.04 8.42 0.57
CA THR A 80 -6.80 9.61 0.96
C THR A 80 -6.32 10.17 2.31
N LYS A 81 -6.10 9.29 3.31
CA LYS A 81 -5.58 9.71 4.62
C LYS A 81 -4.17 10.28 4.53
N LEU A 82 -3.33 9.73 3.66
CA LEU A 82 -2.00 10.24 3.40
C LEU A 82 -2.09 11.66 2.86
N GLN A 83 -2.87 11.86 1.79
CA GLN A 83 -3.07 13.18 1.18
C GLN A 83 -3.59 14.21 2.19
N ASP A 84 -4.65 13.85 2.94
CA ASP A 84 -5.21 14.73 3.98
C ASP A 84 -4.16 15.11 5.04
N ASN A 85 -3.28 14.17 5.41
CA ASN A 85 -2.22 14.40 6.40
C ASN A 85 -1.11 15.31 5.85
N LEU A 86 -0.74 15.15 4.57
CA LEU A 86 0.25 16.01 3.91
C LEU A 86 -0.29 17.44 3.73
N ASP A 87 -1.55 17.58 3.31
CA ASP A 87 -2.22 18.88 3.17
C ASP A 87 -2.32 19.59 4.52
N ALA A 88 -2.69 18.86 5.58
CA ALA A 88 -2.71 19.38 6.94
C ALA A 88 -1.32 19.83 7.40
N ALA A 89 -0.27 19.05 7.13
CA ALA A 89 1.10 19.42 7.48
C ALA A 89 1.51 20.74 6.84
N THR A 90 1.23 20.93 5.54
CA THR A 90 1.54 22.19 4.84
C THR A 90 0.76 23.37 5.40
N ALA A 91 -0.54 23.21 5.65
CA ALA A 91 -1.37 24.28 6.21
C ALA A 91 -0.94 24.68 7.64
N LEU A 92 -0.59 23.69 8.45
CA LEU A 92 -0.16 23.90 9.84
C LEU A 92 1.27 24.44 9.92
N ASN A 93 2.16 24.10 8.98
CA ASN A 93 3.45 24.77 8.86
C ASN A 93 3.28 26.29 8.65
N HIS A 94 2.41 26.70 7.72
CA HIS A 94 2.13 28.12 7.49
C HIS A 94 1.51 28.82 8.71
N SER A 95 0.71 28.12 9.51
CA SER A 95 -0.06 28.71 10.62
C SER A 95 0.66 28.67 11.97
N PHE A 96 1.47 27.63 12.23
CA PHE A 96 2.06 27.33 13.53
C PHE A 96 3.56 27.02 13.47
N GLY A 97 4.20 27.08 12.29
CA GLY A 97 5.63 26.81 12.13
C GLY A 97 6.00 25.36 12.46
N VAL A 98 5.16 24.40 12.08
CA VAL A 98 5.46 22.97 12.21
C VAL A 98 6.73 22.63 11.44
N ASN A 99 7.70 22.03 12.13
CA ASN A 99 8.93 21.58 11.49
C ASN A 99 8.65 20.37 10.58
N LEU A 100 8.49 20.61 9.28
CA LEU A 100 8.20 19.57 8.30
C LEU A 100 9.29 18.50 8.21
N ALA A 101 10.55 18.82 8.55
CA ALA A 101 11.63 17.84 8.58
C ALA A 101 11.41 16.74 9.64
N ALA A 102 10.59 17.01 10.67
CA ALA A 102 10.21 16.00 11.66
C ALA A 102 9.31 14.89 11.09
N LEU A 103 8.72 15.09 9.91
CA LEU A 103 7.87 14.10 9.24
C LEU A 103 8.67 13.11 8.38
N LEU A 104 9.95 13.39 8.12
CA LEU A 104 10.79 12.57 7.25
C LEU A 104 10.82 11.07 7.64
N PRO A 105 10.89 10.69 8.95
CA PRO A 105 10.84 9.27 9.33
C PRO A 105 9.53 8.58 8.92
N GLY A 106 8.39 9.24 9.10
CA GLY A 106 7.08 8.74 8.68
C GLY A 106 6.97 8.63 7.17
N LEU A 107 7.43 9.64 6.42
CA LEU A 107 7.42 9.63 4.95
C LEU A 107 8.28 8.49 4.39
N VAL A 108 9.48 8.29 4.94
CA VAL A 108 10.35 7.16 4.57
C VAL A 108 9.69 5.82 4.92
N SER A 109 8.98 5.74 6.04
CA SER A 109 8.21 4.55 6.40
C SER A 109 7.14 4.21 5.35
N VAL A 110 6.43 5.22 4.83
CA VAL A 110 5.44 5.03 3.75
C VAL A 110 6.11 4.58 2.44
N LEU A 111 7.26 5.13 2.07
CA LEU A 111 8.00 4.64 0.89
C LEU A 111 8.44 3.18 1.05
N ASN A 112 8.90 2.80 2.25
CA ASN A 112 9.28 1.43 2.54
C ASN A 112 8.08 0.47 2.48
N SER A 113 6.89 0.90 2.95
CA SER A 113 5.69 0.07 2.86
C SER A 113 5.20 -0.10 1.42
N ILE A 114 5.29 0.95 0.59
CA ILE A 114 5.02 0.86 -0.85
C ILE A 114 5.94 -0.18 -1.51
N ALA A 115 7.25 -0.13 -1.27
CA ALA A 115 8.20 -1.10 -1.82
C ALA A 115 7.91 -2.54 -1.37
N ALA A 116 7.44 -2.72 -0.13
CA ALA A 116 7.02 -4.02 0.39
C ALA A 116 5.75 -4.54 -0.34
N GLU A 117 4.78 -3.67 -0.62
CA GLU A 117 3.60 -4.02 -1.39
C GLU A 117 3.95 -4.40 -2.84
N GLU A 118 4.83 -3.65 -3.51
CA GLU A 118 5.32 -4.00 -4.85
C GLU A 118 5.99 -5.38 -4.88
N THR A 119 6.83 -5.66 -3.89
CA THR A 119 7.46 -6.97 -3.73
C THR A 119 6.43 -8.09 -3.56
N ALA A 120 5.37 -7.84 -2.77
CA ALA A 120 4.30 -8.80 -2.56
C ALA A 120 3.46 -9.04 -3.84
N LEU A 121 3.19 -7.99 -4.61
CA LEU A 121 2.53 -8.09 -5.92
C LEU A 121 3.36 -8.91 -6.89
N GLY A 122 4.68 -8.72 -6.95
CA GLY A 122 5.58 -9.54 -7.75
C GLY A 122 5.50 -11.03 -7.39
N LYS A 123 5.42 -11.37 -6.10
CA LYS A 123 5.20 -12.76 -5.65
C LYS A 123 3.85 -13.30 -6.12
N LEU A 124 2.79 -12.48 -6.06
CA LEU A 124 1.47 -12.88 -6.53
C LEU A 124 1.47 -13.13 -8.05
N ILE A 125 2.11 -12.27 -8.85
CA ILE A 125 2.29 -12.49 -10.30
C ILE A 125 3.02 -13.82 -10.56
N GLY A 126 4.09 -14.09 -9.82
CA GLY A 126 4.80 -15.37 -9.91
C GLY A 126 3.93 -16.58 -9.56
N ALA A 127 3.07 -16.46 -8.55
CA ALA A 127 2.12 -17.50 -8.18
C ALA A 127 1.06 -17.73 -9.26
N GLU A 128 0.57 -16.66 -9.89
CA GLU A 128 -0.36 -16.72 -11.02
C GLU A 128 0.25 -17.42 -12.23
N ALA A 129 1.53 -17.20 -12.52
CA ALA A 129 2.26 -17.93 -13.54
C ALA A 129 2.39 -19.43 -13.20
N ASN A 130 2.70 -19.76 -11.94
CA ASN A 130 2.79 -21.15 -11.48
C ASN A 130 1.45 -21.89 -11.62
N LYS A 131 0.32 -21.21 -11.37
CA LYS A 131 -1.02 -21.77 -11.58
C LYS A 131 -1.25 -22.20 -13.03
N ILE A 132 -0.81 -21.42 -14.02
CA ILE A 132 -0.87 -21.81 -15.45
C ILE A 132 -0.06 -23.09 -15.67
N ASN A 133 1.17 -23.13 -15.15
CA ASN A 133 2.05 -24.30 -15.27
C ASN A 133 1.45 -25.56 -14.60
N LYS A 134 0.74 -25.42 -13.48
CA LYS A 134 0.02 -26.54 -12.87
C LYS A 134 -1.13 -27.02 -13.75
N ALA A 135 -1.93 -26.09 -14.28
CA ALA A 135 -3.10 -26.42 -15.09
C ALA A 135 -2.75 -27.29 -16.32
N ILE A 136 -1.63 -27.02 -16.99
CA ILE A 136 -1.19 -27.81 -18.16
C ILE A 136 -0.74 -29.23 -17.81
N THR A 137 -0.39 -29.50 -16.55
CA THR A 137 0.03 -30.82 -16.08
C THR A 137 -1.15 -31.71 -15.65
N VAL A 138 -2.37 -31.15 -15.58
CA VAL A 138 -3.55 -31.90 -15.14
C VAL A 138 -3.93 -32.93 -16.21
N PRO A 139 -3.98 -34.23 -15.87
CA PRO A 139 -4.41 -35.26 -16.82
C PRO A 139 -5.82 -35.01 -17.34
N GLY A 140 -6.01 -35.07 -18.66
CA GLY A 140 -7.31 -34.85 -19.29
C GLY A 140 -7.80 -33.40 -19.29
N VAL A 141 -6.93 -32.42 -19.01
CA VAL A 141 -7.29 -31.00 -19.08
C VAL A 141 -7.81 -30.64 -20.47
N SER A 142 -8.97 -30.00 -20.52
CA SER A 142 -9.54 -29.51 -21.78
C SER A 142 -9.00 -28.12 -22.12
N THR A 143 -9.07 -27.74 -23.39
CA THR A 143 -8.77 -26.37 -23.83
C THR A 143 -9.65 -25.34 -23.11
N ASN A 144 -10.91 -25.65 -22.85
CA ASN A 144 -11.82 -24.78 -22.08
C ASN A 144 -11.30 -24.54 -20.66
N ASN A 145 -10.78 -25.57 -19.98
CA ASN A 145 -10.20 -25.40 -18.65
C ASN A 145 -8.97 -24.46 -18.67
N LEU A 146 -8.13 -24.57 -19.70
CA LEU A 146 -6.97 -23.68 -19.85
C LEU A 146 -7.41 -22.24 -20.13
N VAL A 147 -8.45 -22.05 -20.95
CA VAL A 147 -9.07 -20.73 -21.18
C VAL A 147 -9.63 -20.15 -19.87
N ASP A 148 -10.30 -20.96 -19.05
CA ASP A 148 -10.84 -20.53 -17.76
C ASP A 148 -9.74 -20.11 -16.78
N ILE A 149 -8.66 -20.89 -16.71
CA ILE A 149 -7.48 -20.54 -15.90
C ILE A 149 -6.87 -19.22 -16.39
N ASN A 150 -6.69 -19.06 -17.70
CA ASN A 150 -6.14 -17.84 -18.27
C ASN A 150 -7.03 -16.62 -18.00
N ASN A 151 -8.35 -16.77 -18.12
CA ASN A 151 -9.31 -15.74 -17.77
C ASN A 151 -9.23 -15.37 -16.28
N SER A 152 -9.03 -16.37 -15.42
CA SER A 152 -8.83 -16.19 -13.98
C SER A 152 -7.57 -15.38 -13.69
N VAL A 153 -6.44 -15.73 -14.32
CA VAL A 153 -5.18 -14.95 -14.21
C VAL A 153 -5.35 -13.52 -14.70
N ASN A 154 -5.99 -13.33 -15.85
CA ASN A 154 -6.23 -11.99 -16.40
C ASN A 154 -7.05 -11.11 -15.45
N ARG A 155 -8.02 -11.67 -14.71
CA ARG A 155 -8.77 -10.90 -13.71
C ARG A 155 -7.90 -10.50 -12.51
N THR A 156 -7.04 -11.40 -12.04
CA THR A 156 -6.07 -11.09 -10.98
C THR A 156 -5.14 -9.97 -11.44
N LEU A 157 -4.52 -10.09 -12.62
CA LEU A 157 -3.62 -9.07 -13.19
C LEU A 157 -4.28 -7.70 -13.35
N ARG A 158 -5.54 -7.64 -13.81
CA ARG A 158 -6.29 -6.36 -13.85
C ARG A 158 -6.47 -5.73 -12.48
N THR A 159 -6.57 -6.54 -11.43
CA THR A 159 -6.69 -6.03 -10.05
C THR A 159 -5.34 -5.60 -9.50
N ILE A 160 -4.26 -6.30 -9.86
CA ILE A 160 -2.87 -5.90 -9.56
C ILE A 160 -2.57 -4.55 -10.20
N ILE A 161 -2.90 -4.35 -11.48
CA ILE A 161 -2.68 -3.06 -12.17
C ILE A 161 -3.39 -1.92 -11.44
N LYS A 162 -4.63 -2.13 -10.98
CA LYS A 162 -5.35 -1.11 -10.19
C LYS A 162 -4.65 -0.80 -8.87
N LYS A 163 -4.02 -1.81 -8.26
CA LYS A 163 -3.23 -1.62 -7.04
C LYS A 163 -1.96 -0.83 -7.34
N GLU A 164 -1.26 -1.15 -8.42
CA GLU A 164 -0.04 -0.44 -8.85
C GLU A 164 -0.31 1.03 -9.12
N ILE A 165 -1.43 1.38 -9.79
CA ILE A 165 -1.83 2.77 -10.00
C ILE A 165 -1.97 3.52 -8.65
N VAL A 166 -2.61 2.91 -7.66
CA VAL A 166 -2.75 3.49 -6.31
C VAL A 166 -1.39 3.63 -5.62
N LEU A 167 -0.48 2.66 -5.80
CA LEU A 167 0.87 2.74 -5.22
C LEU A 167 1.70 3.85 -5.86
N GLU A 168 1.60 4.01 -7.19
CA GLU A 168 2.27 5.06 -7.95
C GLU A 168 1.82 6.45 -7.49
N THR A 169 0.51 6.67 -7.35
CA THR A 169 -0.02 7.96 -6.88
C THR A 169 0.48 8.29 -5.47
N LYS A 170 0.38 7.36 -4.51
CA LYS A 170 0.93 7.56 -3.16
C LYS A 170 2.43 7.87 -3.15
N MET A 171 3.21 7.14 -3.96
CA MET A 171 4.65 7.37 -4.07
C MET A 171 4.92 8.79 -4.57
N GLN A 172 4.18 9.22 -5.60
CA GLN A 172 4.28 10.55 -6.14
C GLN A 172 3.95 11.62 -5.10
N ASP A 173 2.86 11.47 -4.34
CA ASP A 173 2.46 12.41 -3.29
C ASP A 173 3.55 12.57 -2.22
N VAL A 174 4.16 11.45 -1.78
CA VAL A 174 5.25 11.48 -0.79
C VAL A 174 6.50 12.16 -1.35
N LEU A 175 6.89 11.81 -2.59
CA LEU A 175 8.09 12.37 -3.21
C LEU A 175 7.93 13.87 -3.48
N ASP A 176 6.77 14.29 -3.98
CA ASP A 176 6.46 15.70 -4.22
C ASP A 176 6.46 16.50 -2.92
N PHE A 177 5.93 15.92 -1.84
CA PHE A 177 6.00 16.55 -0.52
C PHE A 177 7.45 16.74 -0.06
N ILE A 178 8.28 15.68 -0.12
CA ILE A 178 9.70 15.74 0.27
C ILE A 178 10.44 16.79 -0.56
N VAL A 179 10.31 16.75 -1.89
CA VAL A 179 11.04 17.64 -2.80
C VAL A 179 10.59 19.09 -2.62
N GLY A 180 9.29 19.32 -2.46
CA GLY A 180 8.70 20.65 -2.37
C GLY A 180 8.93 21.35 -1.02
N HIS A 181 9.17 20.60 0.05
CA HIS A 181 9.16 21.15 1.41
C HIS A 181 10.42 20.87 2.25
N LEU A 182 11.26 19.90 1.86
CA LEU A 182 12.43 19.48 2.66
C LEU A 182 13.79 19.75 1.99
N ASN A 183 13.82 20.37 0.80
CA ASN A 183 15.03 20.75 0.08
C ASN A 183 15.50 22.21 0.33
N THR A 184 15.10 22.82 1.44
CA THR A 184 15.52 24.18 1.86
C THR A 184 16.15 24.16 3.24
#